data_AF-A0A6L6LTS5-F1
#
_entry.id   AF-A0A6L6LTS5-F1
#
_cell.length_a   1.000
_cell.length_b   1.000
_cell.length_c   1.000
_cell.angle_alpha   90.00
_cell.angle_beta   90.00
_cell.angle_gamma   90.00
#
_symmetry.space_group_name_H-M   'P 1'
#
loop_
_entity.id
_entity.type
_entity.pdbx_description
1 polymer ?
#
loop_
_entity_poly.entity_id
_entity_poly.type
_entity_poly.pdbx_seq_one_letter_code
_entity_poly.pdbx_strand_id
1 'polypeptide(L)'
;MQNNLLLNPEEFKIDDRDKGAIYCKRLIEKWTPRLETEMLEAFIRLYYDEMYENWGPDDEEESKEYWPEISSPVDLVKYTGTDVTLYALEDAVFARSKTGNPLYESQNVPVCVILKLDCPWEEEHGWAAVFIDEKFVKVDIDIVDCVWLD
;
A
#
# COMPACT_ATOMS: atom_id res chain seq x y z
N MET A 1 13.41 14.23 -18.24
CA MET A 1 12.70 14.27 -16.95
C MET A 1 13.65 13.66 -15.95
N GLN A 2 14.13 14.40 -14.96
CA GLN A 2 14.88 13.80 -13.85
C GLN A 2 13.90 12.86 -13.12
N ASN A 3 14.30 11.61 -12.91
CA ASN A 3 13.50 10.63 -12.16
C ASN A 3 13.45 11.09 -10.70
N ASN A 4 12.41 11.85 -10.34
CA ASN A 4 12.10 12.24 -8.96
C ASN A 4 11.33 11.11 -8.26
N LEU A 5 11.76 9.86 -8.44
CA LEU A 5 11.20 8.72 -7.73
C LEU A 5 11.90 8.59 -6.38
N LEU A 6 11.12 8.40 -5.32
CA LEU A 6 11.58 8.13 -3.96
C LEU A 6 11.78 6.63 -3.72
N LEU A 7 11.00 5.81 -4.42
CA LEU A 7 11.18 4.37 -4.43
C LEU A 7 11.90 3.96 -5.73
N ASN A 8 12.66 2.87 -5.69
CA ASN A 8 13.32 2.34 -6.88
C ASN A 8 12.56 1.10 -7.40
N PRO A 9 11.76 1.21 -8.48
CA PRO A 9 11.00 0.07 -9.02
C PRO A 9 11.89 -1.09 -9.48
N GLU A 10 13.16 -0.83 -9.82
CA GLU A 10 14.12 -1.87 -10.20
C GLU A 10 14.55 -2.74 -9.00
N GLU A 11 14.36 -2.26 -7.77
CA GLU A 11 14.67 -2.96 -6.52
C GLU A 11 13.45 -3.64 -5.90
N PHE A 12 12.26 -3.48 -6.48
CA PHE A 12 11.04 -4.12 -5.98
C PHE A 12 11.16 -5.64 -6.04
N LYS A 13 10.94 -6.29 -4.89
CA LYS A 13 10.91 -7.75 -4.80
C LYS A 13 9.54 -8.22 -5.28
N ILE A 14 9.50 -9.27 -6.08
CA ILE A 14 8.24 -9.91 -6.48
C ILE A 14 8.14 -11.23 -5.70
N ASP A 15 7.19 -11.29 -4.76
CA ASP A 15 6.85 -12.50 -4.02
C ASP A 15 5.63 -13.18 -4.65
N ASP A 16 5.81 -13.60 -5.90
CA ASP A 16 4.78 -14.30 -6.66
C ASP A 16 5.43 -15.41 -7.48
N ARG A 17 4.93 -16.62 -7.31
CA ARG A 17 5.56 -17.82 -7.88
C ARG A 17 5.09 -18.12 -9.29
N ASP A 18 4.01 -17.48 -9.77
CA ASP A 18 3.29 -17.93 -10.98
C ASP A 18 2.86 -16.76 -11.90
N LYS A 19 1.62 -16.78 -12.39
CA LYS A 19 1.07 -15.84 -13.39
C LYS A 19 0.96 -14.41 -12.87
N GLY A 20 0.84 -14.23 -11.55
CA GLY A 20 0.71 -12.92 -10.93
C GLY A 20 1.97 -12.06 -11.08
N ALA A 21 3.16 -12.69 -11.16
CA ALA A 21 4.42 -11.99 -11.40
C ALA A 21 4.43 -11.14 -12.69
N ILE A 22 3.65 -11.50 -13.72
CA ILE A 22 3.51 -10.69 -14.95
C ILE A 22 2.83 -9.36 -14.64
N TYR A 23 1.82 -9.35 -13.78
CA TYR A 23 1.12 -8.13 -13.38
C TYR A 23 2.00 -7.22 -12.52
N CYS A 24 2.78 -7.80 -11.59
CA CYS A 24 3.78 -7.05 -10.82
C CYS A 24 4.81 -6.37 -11.74
N LYS A 25 5.33 -7.10 -12.75
CA LYS A 25 6.25 -6.54 -13.74
C LYS A 25 5.62 -5.42 -14.56
N ARG A 26 4.37 -5.58 -14.98
CA ARG A 26 3.63 -4.52 -15.69
C ARG A 26 3.49 -3.26 -14.82
N LEU A 27 3.21 -3.41 -13.52
CA LEU A 27 3.16 -2.28 -12.60
C LEU A 27 4.51 -1.56 -12.52
N ILE A 28 5.62 -2.31 -12.38
CA ILE A 28 6.98 -1.75 -12.38
C ILE A 28 7.26 -0.97 -13.68
N GLU A 29 6.94 -1.53 -14.84
CA GLU A 29 7.11 -0.88 -16.15
C GLU A 29 6.26 0.39 -16.32
N LYS A 30 5.13 0.46 -15.62
CA LYS A 30 4.19 1.60 -15.63
C LYS A 30 4.37 2.53 -14.43
N TRP A 31 5.38 2.31 -13.61
CA TRP A 31 5.64 3.15 -12.45
C TRP A 31 5.98 4.57 -12.90
N THR A 32 5.29 5.55 -12.33
CA THR A 32 5.51 6.96 -12.65
C THR A 32 5.61 7.79 -11.38
N PRO A 33 6.31 8.95 -11.41
CA PRO A 33 6.39 9.84 -10.25
C PRO A 33 5.01 10.27 -9.74
N ARG A 34 4.04 10.44 -10.65
CA ARG A 34 2.68 10.78 -10.27
C ARG A 34 2.00 9.65 -9.50
N LEU A 35 2.10 8.42 -9.99
CA LEU A 35 1.53 7.24 -9.33
C LEU A 35 2.13 7.03 -7.94
N GLU A 36 3.46 7.16 -7.83
CA GLU A 36 4.18 7.07 -6.56
C GLU A 36 3.76 8.16 -5.58
N THR A 37 3.67 9.41 -6.04
CA THR A 37 3.24 10.54 -5.19
C THR A 37 1.82 10.32 -4.67
N GLU A 38 0.88 9.95 -5.56
CA GLU A 38 -0.51 9.66 -5.18
C GLU A 38 -0.59 8.55 -4.12
N MET A 39 0.20 7.49 -4.27
CA MET A 39 0.28 6.39 -3.31
C MET A 39 0.89 6.82 -1.97
N LEU A 40 2.05 7.48 -1.97
CA LEU A 40 2.75 7.88 -0.74
C LEU A 40 1.93 8.92 0.05
N GLU A 41 1.27 9.86 -0.62
CA GLU A 41 0.34 10.79 0.05
C GLU A 41 -0.85 10.06 0.68
N ALA A 42 -1.33 8.97 0.07
CA ALA A 42 -2.39 8.16 0.64
C ALA A 42 -1.92 7.40 1.89
N PHE A 43 -0.69 6.86 1.91
CA PHE A 43 -0.11 6.26 3.10
C PHE A 43 0.04 7.26 4.25
N ILE A 44 0.43 8.52 3.97
CA ILE A 44 0.49 9.57 5.00
C ILE A 44 -0.90 9.81 5.60
N ARG A 45 -1.96 9.83 4.80
CA ARG A 45 -3.33 9.98 5.32
C ARG A 45 -3.71 8.78 6.18
N LEU A 46 -3.47 7.56 5.71
CA LEU A 46 -3.73 6.33 6.46
C LEU A 46 -3.04 6.35 7.83
N TYR A 47 -1.76 6.75 7.87
CA TYR A 47 -1.00 6.91 9.10
C TYR A 47 -1.72 7.81 10.12
N TYR A 48 -2.15 9.00 9.69
CA TYR A 48 -2.81 9.95 10.58
C TYR A 48 -4.24 9.55 10.96
N ASP A 49 -4.98 8.94 10.04
CA ASP A 49 -6.37 8.58 10.26
C ASP A 49 -6.51 7.34 11.16
N GLU A 50 -5.62 6.35 11.01
CA GLU A 50 -5.79 5.03 11.63
C GLU A 50 -4.72 4.70 12.68
N MET A 51 -3.59 5.42 12.77
CA MET A 51 -2.46 5.02 13.64
C MET A 51 -1.95 6.11 14.57
N TYR A 52 -1.72 7.31 14.06
CA TYR A 52 -1.06 8.39 14.78
C TYR A 52 -1.74 8.67 16.13
N GLU A 53 -0.98 8.57 17.22
CA GLU A 53 -1.45 8.76 18.61
C GLU A 53 -2.56 7.80 19.08
N ASN A 54 -2.93 6.77 18.31
CA ASN A 54 -3.96 5.80 18.72
C ASN A 54 -3.45 4.79 19.77
N TRP A 55 -2.14 4.58 19.83
CA TRP A 55 -1.45 3.72 20.80
C TRP A 55 -0.03 4.23 21.03
N GLY A 56 0.56 4.00 22.20
CA GLY A 56 1.92 4.45 22.49
C GLY A 56 2.15 4.76 23.97
N PRO A 57 3.33 5.32 24.31
CA PRO A 57 3.64 5.77 25.67
C PRO A 57 2.74 6.93 26.13
N ASP A 58 2.40 6.97 27.41
CA ASP A 58 1.64 8.08 28.01
C ASP A 58 2.47 9.36 28.18
N ASP A 59 3.80 9.24 28.14
CA ASP A 59 4.71 10.38 28.24
C ASP A 59 4.78 11.15 26.91
N GLU A 60 4.66 12.47 26.97
CA GLU A 60 4.57 13.32 25.79
C GLU A 60 5.88 13.34 24.97
N GLU A 61 7.05 13.26 25.63
CA GLU A 61 8.34 13.24 24.93
C GLU A 61 8.55 11.89 24.24
N GLU A 62 8.27 10.78 24.94
CA GLU A 62 8.36 9.44 24.37
C GLU A 62 7.33 9.21 23.25
N SER A 63 6.11 9.74 23.38
CA SER A 63 5.07 9.65 22.36
C SER A 63 5.46 10.36 21.06
N LYS A 64 6.12 11.53 21.14
CA LYS A 64 6.61 12.25 19.96
C LYS A 64 7.74 11.52 19.24
N GLU A 65 8.60 10.83 19.99
CA GLU A 65 9.63 9.98 19.38
C GLU A 65 9.03 8.74 18.73
N TYR A 66 7.98 8.19 19.32
CA TYR A 66 7.26 7.02 18.79
C TYR A 66 6.46 7.35 17.52
N TRP A 67 5.79 8.51 17.50
CA TRP A 67 4.97 8.99 16.39
C TRP A 67 5.58 10.23 15.73
N PRO A 68 6.51 10.06 14.77
CA PRO A 68 7.04 11.20 14.05
C PRO A 68 5.94 11.89 13.22
N GLU A 69 6.03 13.21 13.12
CA GLU A 69 5.20 13.96 12.17
C GLU A 69 5.71 13.76 10.74
N ILE A 70 4.82 13.33 9.84
CA ILE A 70 5.14 13.02 8.44
C ILE A 70 4.43 14.02 7.54
N SER A 71 5.16 15.01 7.05
CA SER A 71 4.58 16.12 6.29
C SER A 71 4.64 15.92 4.77
N SER A 72 5.44 14.95 4.30
CA SER A 72 5.72 14.76 2.88
C SER A 72 6.08 13.32 2.53
N PRO A 73 5.96 12.91 1.25
CA PRO A 73 6.41 11.59 0.78
C PRO A 73 7.88 11.28 1.08
N VAL A 74 8.75 12.30 1.08
CA VAL A 74 10.17 12.14 1.42
C VAL A 74 10.34 11.77 2.88
N ASP A 75 9.58 12.42 3.76
CA ASP A 75 9.60 12.12 5.20
C ASP A 75 9.12 10.69 5.43
N LEU A 76 8.03 10.28 4.77
CA LEU A 76 7.49 8.93 4.88
C LEU A 76 8.56 7.88 4.53
N VAL A 77 9.17 7.98 3.35
CA VAL A 77 10.18 7.03 2.87
C VAL A 77 11.42 7.00 3.78
N LYS A 78 11.76 8.11 4.44
CA LYS A 78 12.85 8.13 5.42
C LYS A 78 12.54 7.25 6.64
N TYR A 79 11.27 7.13 7.04
CA TYR A 79 10.86 6.34 8.20
C TYR A 79 10.51 4.89 7.83
N THR A 80 9.79 4.67 6.74
CA THR A 80 9.40 3.34 6.27
C THR A 80 10.52 2.60 5.55
N GLY A 81 11.53 3.34 5.06
CA GLY A 81 12.52 2.82 4.14
C GLY A 81 11.97 2.66 2.72
N THR A 82 12.76 1.99 1.88
CA THR A 82 12.48 1.79 0.46
C THR A 82 12.25 0.32 0.10
N ASP A 83 12.29 -0.57 1.09
CA ASP A 83 12.04 -1.99 0.89
C ASP A 83 10.56 -2.21 0.54
N VAL A 84 10.34 -2.74 -0.66
CA VAL A 84 9.02 -2.96 -1.24
C VAL A 84 8.93 -4.38 -1.76
N THR A 85 7.81 -5.03 -1.42
CA THR A 85 7.45 -6.35 -1.95
C THR A 85 6.14 -6.26 -2.70
N LEU A 86 6.13 -6.75 -3.94
CA LEU A 86 4.96 -6.89 -4.78
C LEU A 86 4.48 -8.34 -4.80
N TYR A 87 3.18 -8.55 -4.68
CA TYR A 87 2.53 -9.83 -4.96
C TYR A 87 1.19 -9.58 -5.64
N ALA A 88 0.65 -10.59 -6.33
CA ALA A 88 -0.62 -10.47 -7.02
C ALA A 88 -1.65 -11.44 -6.44
N LEU A 89 -2.91 -10.98 -6.34
CA LEU A 89 -4.03 -11.78 -5.89
C LEU A 89 -5.05 -11.97 -7.02
N GLU A 90 -5.37 -13.22 -7.32
CA GLU A 90 -6.38 -13.61 -8.32
C GLU A 90 -7.79 -13.62 -7.69
N ASP A 91 -8.80 -13.07 -8.38
CA ASP A 91 -10.22 -13.06 -7.96
C ASP A 91 -10.46 -12.58 -6.51
N ALA A 92 -9.58 -11.69 -6.02
CA ALA A 92 -9.56 -11.24 -4.64
C ALA A 92 -10.20 -9.87 -4.42
N VAL A 93 -10.77 -9.26 -5.46
CA VAL A 93 -11.37 -7.93 -5.39
C VAL A 93 -12.88 -8.03 -5.24
N PHE A 94 -13.38 -7.54 -4.12
CA PHE A 94 -14.79 -7.51 -3.77
C PHE A 94 -15.26 -6.07 -3.60
N ALA A 95 -16.48 -5.77 -4.05
CA ALA A 95 -17.10 -4.48 -3.78
C ALA A 95 -18.51 -4.67 -3.22
N ARG A 96 -19.01 -3.66 -2.52
CA ARG A 96 -20.33 -3.70 -1.89
C ARG A 96 -21.43 -4.02 -2.92
N SER A 97 -22.23 -5.03 -2.64
CA SER A 97 -23.31 -5.46 -3.53
C SER A 97 -24.37 -4.37 -3.67
N LYS A 98 -24.87 -4.21 -4.89
CA LYS A 98 -26.02 -3.34 -5.18
C LYS A 98 -27.33 -3.92 -4.62
N THR A 99 -27.40 -5.24 -4.46
CA THR A 99 -28.59 -5.93 -3.95
C THR A 99 -28.53 -6.14 -2.44
N GLY A 100 -27.33 -6.05 -1.85
CA GLY A 100 -27.08 -6.24 -0.43
C GLY A 100 -27.07 -7.69 0.03
N ASN A 101 -27.21 -8.67 -0.89
CA ASN A 101 -27.11 -10.09 -0.57
C ASN A 101 -26.51 -10.93 -1.73
N PRO A 102 -25.25 -11.39 -1.63
CA PRO A 102 -24.32 -11.21 -0.49
C PRO A 102 -23.95 -9.73 -0.28
N LEU A 103 -23.41 -9.38 0.90
CA LEU A 103 -23.06 -7.98 1.21
C LEU A 103 -22.00 -7.41 0.25
N TYR A 104 -21.09 -8.26 -0.21
CA TYR A 104 -20.05 -7.96 -1.19
C TYR A 104 -20.05 -8.99 -2.31
N GLU A 105 -19.71 -8.55 -3.52
CA GLU A 105 -19.64 -9.38 -4.72
C GLU A 105 -18.25 -9.27 -5.36
N SER A 106 -17.72 -10.39 -5.87
CA SER A 106 -16.49 -10.36 -6.67
C SER A 106 -16.69 -9.43 -7.87
N GLN A 107 -15.69 -8.59 -8.12
CA GLN A 107 -15.68 -7.68 -9.25
C GLN A 107 -15.20 -8.36 -10.54
N ASN A 108 -14.90 -9.66 -10.50
CA ASN A 108 -14.29 -10.42 -11.60
C ASN A 108 -13.05 -9.73 -12.17
N VAL A 109 -12.31 -9.02 -11.30
CA VAL A 109 -10.99 -8.48 -11.65
C VAL A 109 -10.04 -9.68 -11.67
N PRO A 110 -9.33 -9.92 -12.79
CA PRO A 110 -8.54 -11.13 -12.94
C PRO A 110 -7.41 -11.19 -11.92
N VAL A 111 -6.71 -10.06 -11.71
CA VAL A 111 -5.61 -9.92 -10.74
C VAL A 111 -5.58 -8.48 -10.22
N CYS A 112 -5.35 -8.30 -8.92
CA CYS A 112 -4.83 -7.05 -8.36
C CYS A 112 -3.39 -7.23 -7.88
N VAL A 113 -2.57 -6.19 -8.00
CA VAL A 113 -1.21 -6.17 -7.46
C VAL A 113 -1.23 -5.42 -6.14
N ILE A 114 -0.65 -6.04 -5.12
CA ILE A 114 -0.43 -5.44 -3.81
C ILE A 114 1.04 -5.07 -3.68
N LEU A 115 1.28 -3.83 -3.29
CA LEU A 115 2.58 -3.32 -2.90
C LEU A 115 2.63 -3.25 -1.38
N LYS A 116 3.36 -4.15 -0.75
CA LYS A 116 3.70 -4.09 0.66
C LYS A 116 4.91 -3.18 0.84
N LEU A 117 4.70 -2.09 1.58
CA LEU A 117 5.72 -1.20 2.08
C LEU A 117 6.00 -1.57 3.54
N ASP A 118 7.27 -1.76 3.87
CA ASP A 118 7.66 -2.03 5.26
C ASP A 118 7.26 -0.85 6.16
N CYS A 119 6.69 -1.15 7.31
CA CYS A 119 6.19 -0.17 8.26
C CYS A 119 6.78 -0.47 9.64
N PRO A 120 7.57 0.45 10.24
CA PRO A 120 8.16 0.22 11.56
C PRO A 120 7.11 0.19 12.69
N TRP A 121 5.89 0.66 12.44
CA TRP A 121 4.80 0.66 13.41
C TRP A 121 3.82 -0.51 13.23
N GLU A 122 3.95 -1.27 12.14
CA GLU A 122 3.14 -2.45 11.82
C GLU A 122 4.06 -3.54 11.28
N GLU A 123 4.92 -4.06 12.16
CA GLU A 123 6.05 -4.92 11.78
C GLU A 123 5.61 -6.27 11.20
N GLU A 124 4.44 -6.79 11.59
CA GLU A 124 3.94 -8.08 11.12
C GLU A 124 3.43 -7.97 9.68
N HIS A 125 2.57 -6.99 9.42
CA HIS A 125 1.80 -6.92 8.18
C HIS A 125 2.32 -5.87 7.19
N GLY A 126 3.00 -4.83 7.66
CA GLY A 126 3.35 -3.67 6.87
C GLY A 126 2.12 -2.89 6.38
N TRP A 127 2.34 -1.94 5.48
CA TRP A 127 1.24 -1.24 4.81
C TRP A 127 1.11 -1.68 3.37
N ALA A 128 -0.12 -1.72 2.87
CA ALA A 128 -0.40 -2.23 1.54
C ALA A 128 -1.01 -1.15 0.65
N ALA A 129 -0.49 -1.00 -0.57
CA ALA A 129 -1.13 -0.25 -1.64
C ALA A 129 -1.68 -1.19 -2.70
N VAL A 130 -2.91 -0.93 -3.14
CA VAL A 130 -3.64 -1.77 -4.09
C VAL A 130 -3.61 -1.14 -5.48
N PHE A 131 -3.26 -1.95 -6.47
CA PHE A 131 -3.29 -1.59 -7.87
C PHE A 131 -4.15 -2.54 -8.69
N ILE A 132 -5.01 -2.00 -9.54
CA ILE A 132 -5.83 -2.74 -10.51
C ILE A 132 -5.59 -2.13 -11.90
N ASP A 133 -5.24 -2.97 -12.88
CA ASP A 133 -4.86 -2.51 -14.23
C ASP A 133 -3.83 -1.37 -14.20
N GLU A 134 -2.78 -1.52 -13.37
CA GLU A 134 -1.72 -0.53 -13.14
C GLU A 134 -2.18 0.83 -12.57
N LYS A 135 -3.42 0.94 -12.11
CA LYS A 135 -3.95 2.16 -11.46
C LYS A 135 -3.97 1.98 -9.96
N PHE A 136 -3.53 3.02 -9.25
CA PHE A 136 -3.67 3.10 -7.80
C PHE A 136 -5.15 3.17 -7.42
N VAL A 137 -5.54 2.35 -6.43
CA VAL A 137 -6.92 2.24 -5.96
C VAL A 137 -7.06 2.76 -4.54
N LYS A 138 -6.30 2.18 -3.60
CA LYS A 138 -6.30 2.55 -2.19
C LYS A 138 -5.04 2.08 -1.48
N VAL A 139 -4.87 2.55 -0.24
CA VAL A 139 -3.97 1.95 0.76
C VAL A 139 -4.81 1.32 1.86
N ASP A 140 -4.23 0.38 2.60
CA ASP A 140 -4.88 -0.26 3.74
C ASP A 140 -3.86 -0.77 4.76
N ILE A 141 -4.33 -0.96 5.99
CA ILE A 141 -3.60 -1.70 7.02
C ILE A 141 -3.95 -3.17 6.80
N ASP A 142 -3.00 -3.92 6.26
CA ASP A 142 -3.07 -5.37 6.06
C ASP A 142 -4.14 -5.90 5.06
N ILE A 143 -3.69 -6.48 3.94
CA ILE A 143 -4.56 -7.00 2.85
C ILE A 143 -4.28 -8.51 2.60
N VAL A 144 -3.96 -9.26 3.65
CA VAL A 144 -3.42 -10.64 3.54
C VAL A 144 -4.29 -11.61 2.73
N ASP A 145 -5.61 -11.40 2.59
CA ASP A 145 -6.48 -12.40 1.94
C ASP A 145 -7.47 -11.87 0.89
N CYS A 146 -7.77 -10.56 0.85
CA CYS A 146 -8.69 -9.97 -0.14
C CYS A 146 -8.73 -8.43 -0.08
N VAL A 147 -9.14 -7.81 -1.18
CA VAL A 147 -9.35 -6.37 -1.31
C VAL A 147 -10.85 -6.08 -1.27
N TRP A 148 -11.29 -5.35 -0.25
CA TRP A 148 -12.66 -4.81 -0.17
C TRP A 148 -12.69 -3.36 -0.66
N LEU A 149 -13.51 -3.08 -1.65
CA LEU A 149 -13.83 -1.74 -2.15
C LEU A 149 -15.16 -1.30 -1.52
N ASP A 150 -15.08 -0.46 -0.48
CA ASP A 150 -16.24 0.10 0.22
C ASP A 150 -16.92 1.26 -0.52
#